data_AF-W8JFI4-F1
#
_entry.id   AF-W8JFI4-F1
#
_cell.length_a   1.000
_cell.length_b   1.000
_cell.length_c   1.000
_cell.angle_alpha   90.00
_cell.angle_beta   90.00
_cell.angle_gamma   90.00
#
_symmetry.space_group_name_H-M   'P 1'
#
loop_
_entity.id
_entity.type
_entity.pdbx_description
1 polymer ?
#
loop_
_entity_poly.entity_id
_entity_poly.type
_entity_poly.pdbx_seq_one_letter_code
_entity_poly.pdbx_strand_id
1 'polypeptide(L)'
;MNHLFHRNHDAISPDGYLTSPLRMISPTIYEGEIEILNIPEYFLGFRLPKHCLQLNLKSSLAQLGVDAKAIEIDLSKTQRRARVSLNLSSHDPIASVMLTLLSPGDYVAKLFAADDRRLVRSIKYLERMLKHTDHQGSPLLCFGEKLEHLISLDIIDDRLVVFLPTLPGVIQYDHKIYGLLPLVGKALGQPNLRIRNFLSLYQHKVDKEKNLINNRILLIKTEPLYVRTVFARVVNNLLPPGVTHTAANILEPTTKESGDIYELYGDSASPIEKIPLEFFTIEPYKEHSFFCYRDLLQSSLESDACIFDIFKTLPGKKKKQLPSSLKEVKFSIYLQIPGL
;
A
#
# COMPACT_ATOMS: atom_id res chain seq x y z
N MET A 1 4.28 22.74 16.39
CA MET A 1 5.19 21.62 16.70
C MET A 1 5.66 21.02 15.38
N ASN A 2 6.91 21.26 15.01
CA ASN A 2 7.50 20.76 13.77
C ASN A 2 7.82 19.27 13.93
N HIS A 3 6.93 18.38 13.47
CA HIS A 3 7.33 17.01 13.21
C HIS A 3 8.32 17.03 12.03
N LEU A 4 9.62 16.95 12.34
CA LEU A 4 10.71 16.85 11.36
C LEU A 4 10.54 15.66 10.39
N PHE A 5 9.66 14.70 10.73
CA PHE A 5 9.37 13.53 9.91
C PHE A 5 7.86 13.37 9.71
N HIS A 6 7.46 13.18 8.46
CA HIS A 6 6.07 13.02 8.07
C HIS A 6 5.51 11.65 8.51
N ARG A 7 4.31 11.65 9.10
CA ARG A 7 3.63 10.42 9.56
C ARG A 7 3.19 9.51 8.41
N ASN A 8 2.74 10.09 7.30
CA ASN A 8 2.25 9.37 6.14
C ASN A 8 3.31 9.32 5.05
N HIS A 9 3.29 8.28 4.22
CA HIS A 9 4.16 8.13 3.05
C HIS A 9 3.84 9.13 1.96
N ASP A 10 4.88 9.57 1.25
CA ASP A 10 4.79 10.55 0.17
C ASP A 10 4.22 9.98 -1.15
N ALA A 11 4.17 8.66 -1.30
CA ALA A 11 3.64 8.00 -2.49
C ALA A 11 2.12 7.78 -2.46
N ILE A 12 1.43 8.06 -1.35
CA ILE A 12 -0.02 7.83 -1.20
C ILE A 12 -0.74 9.10 -0.74
N SER A 13 -1.93 9.34 -1.28
CA SER A 13 -2.80 10.42 -0.82
C SER A 13 -3.65 10.00 0.39
N PRO A 14 -4.29 10.97 1.09
CA PRO A 14 -5.45 10.67 1.93
C PRO A 14 -6.58 9.98 1.16
N ASP A 15 -7.53 9.39 1.88
CA ASP A 15 -8.77 8.85 1.29
C ASP A 15 -9.60 9.98 0.66
N GLY A 16 -10.14 9.70 -0.53
CA GLY A 16 -11.11 10.52 -1.24
C GLY A 16 -12.53 10.07 -0.96
N TYR A 17 -13.42 11.05 -0.85
CA TYR A 17 -14.85 10.84 -0.62
C TYR A 17 -15.67 11.17 -1.86
N LEU A 18 -16.81 10.50 -2.02
CA LEU A 18 -17.77 10.80 -3.09
C LEU A 18 -18.35 12.21 -2.92
N THR A 19 -18.30 13.04 -3.96
CA THR A 19 -18.86 14.41 -3.94
C THR A 19 -20.33 14.45 -4.31
N SER A 20 -20.80 13.49 -5.11
CA SER A 20 -22.17 13.38 -5.59
C SER A 20 -22.68 11.94 -5.51
N PRO A 21 -24.01 11.72 -5.53
CA PRO A 21 -24.56 10.39 -5.69
C PRO A 21 -24.05 9.74 -6.97
N LEU A 22 -23.89 8.42 -6.94
CA LEU A 22 -23.49 7.66 -8.10
C LEU A 22 -24.59 7.66 -9.16
N ARG A 23 -24.21 7.92 -10.41
CA ARG A 23 -25.12 7.89 -11.56
C ARG A 23 -24.96 6.56 -12.28
N MET A 24 -26.02 5.76 -12.31
CA MET A 24 -26.01 4.50 -13.07
C MET A 24 -25.93 4.79 -14.58
N ILE A 25 -24.89 4.28 -15.24
CA ILE A 25 -24.72 4.36 -16.70
C ILE A 25 -25.17 3.04 -17.34
N SER A 26 -24.91 1.91 -16.68
CA SER A 26 -25.33 0.59 -17.10
C SER A 26 -25.71 -0.26 -15.87
N PRO A 27 -26.33 -1.45 -16.04
CA PRO A 27 -26.74 -2.30 -14.92
C PRO A 27 -25.63 -2.67 -13.93
N THR A 28 -24.37 -2.58 -14.36
CA THR A 28 -23.19 -2.92 -13.55
C THR A 28 -22.18 -1.79 -13.46
N ILE A 29 -22.45 -0.60 -14.03
CA ILE A 29 -21.49 0.51 -14.09
C ILE A 29 -22.14 1.81 -13.63
N TYR A 30 -21.47 2.48 -12.72
CA TYR A 30 -21.86 3.75 -12.13
C TYR A 30 -20.78 4.80 -12.32
N GLU A 31 -21.19 5.99 -12.72
CA GLU A 31 -20.37 7.20 -12.74
C GLU A 31 -20.32 7.82 -11.35
N GLY A 32 -19.14 8.31 -10.96
CA GLY A 32 -18.97 9.10 -9.75
C GLY A 32 -17.81 10.07 -9.85
N GLU A 33 -17.78 11.01 -8.92
CA GLU A 33 -16.64 11.89 -8.69
C GLU A 33 -16.24 11.78 -7.22
N ILE A 34 -14.92 11.70 -6.97
CA ILE A 34 -14.35 11.80 -5.63
C ILE A 34 -13.49 13.03 -5.52
N GLU A 35 -13.46 13.61 -4.32
CA GLU A 35 -12.55 14.67 -3.95
C GLU A 35 -11.63 14.18 -2.83
N ILE A 36 -10.32 14.44 -3.01
CA ILE A 36 -9.28 14.16 -2.02
C ILE A 36 -8.78 15.47 -1.49
N LEU A 37 -8.97 15.72 -0.20
CA LEU A 37 -8.58 16.96 0.46
C LEU A 37 -7.30 16.80 1.28
N ASN A 38 -6.68 17.93 1.61
CA ASN A 38 -5.52 18.02 2.52
C ASN A 38 -4.31 17.20 2.08
N ILE A 39 -4.12 17.01 0.76
CA ILE A 39 -2.99 16.27 0.21
C ILE A 39 -1.69 16.94 0.70
N PRO A 40 -0.75 16.21 1.32
CA PRO A 40 0.48 16.81 1.82
C PRO A 40 1.34 17.39 0.69
N GLU A 41 2.02 18.52 0.93
CA GLU A 41 2.84 19.18 -0.09
C GLU A 41 4.00 18.31 -0.62
N TYR A 42 4.43 17.35 0.19
CA TYR A 42 5.47 16.38 -0.15
C TYR A 42 4.93 15.21 -0.99
N PHE A 43 3.63 15.11 -1.25
CA PHE A 43 3.05 14.05 -2.08
C PHE A 43 3.71 14.02 -3.47
N LEU A 44 4.27 12.88 -3.83
CA LEU A 44 5.05 12.70 -5.06
C LEU A 44 4.20 12.96 -6.30
N GLY A 45 2.90 12.65 -6.25
CA GLY A 45 2.02 12.79 -7.38
C GLY A 45 1.95 14.21 -7.95
N PHE A 46 2.25 15.25 -7.16
CA PHE A 46 2.34 16.63 -7.66
C PHE A 46 3.48 16.89 -8.65
N ARG A 47 4.47 15.99 -8.71
CA ARG A 47 5.66 16.13 -9.56
C ARG A 47 5.71 15.10 -10.68
N LEU A 48 4.83 14.10 -10.64
CA LEU A 48 4.82 13.01 -11.60
C LEU A 48 3.84 13.31 -12.76
N PRO A 49 4.09 12.73 -13.94
CA PRO A 49 3.10 12.68 -15.01
C PRO A 49 1.79 12.04 -14.55
N LYS A 50 0.66 12.44 -15.16
CA LYS A 50 -0.68 11.91 -14.82
C LYS A 50 -0.79 10.39 -14.94
N HIS A 51 -0.09 9.76 -15.89
CA HIS A 51 -0.13 8.30 -16.09
C HIS A 51 0.53 7.51 -14.94
N CYS A 52 1.37 8.15 -14.13
CA CYS A 52 1.94 7.55 -12.92
C CYS A 52 0.97 7.59 -11.73
N LEU A 53 -0.14 8.33 -11.84
CA LEU A 53 -1.17 8.40 -10.80
C LEU A 53 -2.15 7.26 -10.98
N GLN A 54 -2.25 6.41 -9.97
CA GLN A 54 -3.11 5.24 -9.95
C GLN A 54 -4.18 5.41 -8.88
N LEU A 55 -5.42 5.11 -9.24
CA LEU A 55 -6.50 5.01 -8.27
C LEU A 55 -6.36 3.68 -7.52
N ASN A 56 -6.28 3.74 -6.20
CA ASN A 56 -6.30 2.56 -5.34
C ASN A 56 -7.64 2.50 -4.61
N LEU A 57 -8.47 1.52 -4.94
CA LEU A 57 -9.77 1.31 -4.31
C LEU A 57 -9.58 0.76 -2.89
N LYS A 58 -10.48 1.10 -1.97
CA LYS A 58 -10.49 0.47 -0.64
C LYS A 58 -10.76 -1.03 -0.77
N SER A 59 -9.86 -1.86 -0.24
CA SER A 59 -10.00 -3.33 -0.28
C SER A 59 -11.33 -3.83 0.30
N SER A 60 -11.95 -3.13 1.27
CA SER A 60 -13.30 -3.51 1.76
C SER A 60 -14.39 -3.46 0.68
N LEU A 61 -14.27 -2.57 -0.32
CA LEU A 61 -15.16 -2.51 -1.47
C LEU A 61 -14.76 -3.57 -2.52
N ALA A 62 -13.46 -3.72 -2.76
CA ALA A 62 -12.95 -4.72 -3.69
C ALA A 62 -13.35 -6.15 -3.29
N GLN A 63 -13.28 -6.50 -2.00
CA GLN A 63 -13.67 -7.82 -1.52
C GLN A 63 -15.16 -8.10 -1.74
N LEU A 64 -16.01 -7.06 -1.76
CA LEU A 64 -17.44 -7.21 -2.07
C LEU A 64 -17.69 -7.34 -3.59
N GLY A 65 -16.66 -7.23 -4.43
CA GLY A 65 -16.74 -7.32 -5.89
C GLY A 65 -16.89 -5.98 -6.59
N VAL A 66 -16.65 -4.85 -5.91
CA VAL A 66 -16.62 -3.53 -6.56
C VAL A 66 -15.24 -3.31 -7.18
N ASP A 67 -15.21 -2.86 -8.42
CA ASP A 67 -13.98 -2.37 -9.06
C ASP A 67 -14.11 -0.88 -9.42
N ALA A 68 -12.99 -0.22 -9.66
CA ALA A 68 -12.95 1.20 -9.98
C ALA A 68 -11.96 1.52 -11.09
N LYS A 69 -12.34 2.43 -11.98
CA LYS A 69 -11.48 2.95 -13.03
C LYS A 69 -11.53 4.46 -13.05
N ALA A 70 -10.38 5.11 -12.82
CA ALA A 70 -10.26 6.54 -13.03
C ALA A 70 -10.39 6.88 -14.52
N ILE A 71 -11.22 7.86 -14.83
CA ILE A 71 -11.41 8.43 -16.16
C ILE A 71 -10.58 9.69 -16.31
N GLU A 72 -10.64 10.56 -15.29
CA GLU A 72 -9.88 11.80 -15.25
C GLU A 72 -9.36 12.06 -13.83
N ILE A 73 -8.12 12.56 -13.74
CA ILE A 73 -7.49 13.00 -12.49
C ILE A 73 -7.05 14.44 -12.68
N ASP A 74 -7.68 15.35 -11.92
CA ASP A 74 -7.25 16.73 -11.74
C ASP A 74 -6.59 16.89 -10.37
N LEU A 75 -5.27 17.10 -10.37
CA LEU A 75 -4.46 17.18 -9.16
C LEU A 75 -3.88 18.59 -9.03
N SER A 76 -4.27 19.29 -7.95
CA SER A 76 -3.86 20.67 -7.70
C SER A 76 -2.95 20.79 -6.49
N LYS A 77 -1.68 21.14 -6.74
CA LYS A 77 -0.70 21.41 -5.67
C LYS A 77 -1.05 22.67 -4.88
N THR A 78 -1.51 23.72 -5.56
CA THR A 78 -1.85 25.00 -4.93
C THR A 78 -3.03 24.87 -3.97
N GLN A 79 -4.04 24.06 -4.35
CA GLN A 79 -5.23 23.82 -3.53
C GLN A 79 -5.07 22.60 -2.61
N ARG A 80 -3.96 21.86 -2.72
CA ARG A 80 -3.68 20.62 -1.97
C ARG A 80 -4.86 19.62 -2.03
N ARG A 81 -5.43 19.47 -3.23
CA ARG A 81 -6.58 18.60 -3.47
C ARG A 81 -6.49 17.89 -4.81
N ALA A 82 -7.26 16.81 -4.95
CA ALA A 82 -7.50 16.15 -6.23
C ALA A 82 -9.00 15.97 -6.45
N ARG A 83 -9.44 16.08 -7.71
CA ARG A 83 -10.75 15.65 -8.18
C ARG A 83 -10.55 14.50 -9.15
N VAL A 84 -11.27 13.42 -8.93
CA VAL A 84 -11.16 12.21 -9.75
C VAL A 84 -12.53 11.81 -10.23
N SER A 85 -12.75 11.89 -11.54
CA SER A 85 -13.91 11.29 -12.19
C SER A 85 -13.62 9.82 -12.43
N LEU A 86 -14.53 8.93 -12.05
CA LEU A 86 -14.30 7.49 -12.10
C LEU A 86 -15.58 6.71 -12.40
N ASN A 87 -15.38 5.52 -12.94
CA ASN A 87 -16.42 4.50 -13.07
C ASN A 87 -16.24 3.46 -11.98
N LEU A 88 -17.32 3.13 -11.27
CA LEU A 88 -17.40 1.98 -10.37
C LEU A 88 -18.16 0.86 -11.06
N SER A 89 -17.61 -0.35 -11.06
CA SER A 89 -18.25 -1.53 -11.64
C SER A 89 -18.57 -2.59 -10.60
N SER A 90 -19.67 -3.32 -10.80
CA SER A 90 -20.02 -4.50 -10.01
C SER A 90 -19.65 -5.79 -10.75
N HIS A 91 -18.86 -6.64 -10.08
CA HIS A 91 -18.49 -7.99 -10.55
C HIS A 91 -19.19 -9.09 -9.74
N ASP A 92 -20.13 -8.73 -8.86
CA ASP A 92 -20.90 -9.68 -8.06
C ASP A 92 -22.26 -9.09 -7.66
N PRO A 93 -23.33 -9.89 -7.44
CA PRO A 93 -24.59 -9.39 -6.87
C PRO A 93 -24.42 -8.61 -5.56
N ILE A 94 -23.45 -8.99 -4.72
CA ILE A 94 -23.13 -8.27 -3.48
C ILE A 94 -22.63 -6.85 -3.82
N ALA A 95 -21.76 -6.72 -4.81
CA ALA A 95 -21.24 -5.43 -5.28
C ALA A 95 -22.37 -4.54 -5.84
N SER A 96 -23.29 -5.11 -6.61
CA SER A 96 -24.44 -4.35 -7.14
C SER A 96 -25.29 -3.73 -6.03
N VAL A 97 -25.54 -4.48 -4.94
CA VAL A 97 -26.23 -3.93 -3.76
C VAL A 97 -25.35 -2.91 -3.04
N MET A 98 -24.05 -3.15 -2.91
CA MET A 98 -23.15 -2.22 -2.25
C MET A 98 -23.11 -0.86 -2.97
N LEU A 99 -23.06 -0.84 -4.30
CA LEU A 99 -23.02 0.41 -5.07
C LEU A 99 -24.27 1.28 -4.88
N THR A 100 -25.45 0.70 -4.61
CA THR A 100 -26.67 1.48 -4.34
C THR A 100 -26.71 2.09 -2.93
N LEU A 101 -25.83 1.63 -2.04
CA LEU A 101 -25.72 2.12 -0.66
C LEU A 101 -24.68 3.22 -0.51
N LEU A 102 -23.83 3.45 -1.52
CA LEU A 102 -22.83 4.50 -1.50
C LEU A 102 -23.49 5.88 -1.62
N SER A 103 -23.04 6.80 -0.77
CA SER A 103 -23.59 8.14 -0.63
C SER A 103 -22.48 9.21 -0.65
N PRO A 104 -22.82 10.48 -0.96
CA PRO A 104 -21.87 11.57 -0.81
C PRO A 104 -21.25 11.61 0.60
N GLY A 105 -19.94 11.80 0.67
CA GLY A 105 -19.15 11.75 1.90
C GLY A 105 -18.55 10.37 2.22
N ASP A 106 -18.94 9.31 1.52
CA ASP A 106 -18.31 7.99 1.69
C ASP A 106 -16.91 7.97 1.09
N TYR A 107 -15.92 7.54 1.89
CA TYR A 107 -14.54 7.37 1.45
C TYR A 107 -14.40 6.06 0.67
N VAL A 108 -13.95 6.13 -0.59
CA VAL A 108 -13.94 4.97 -1.50
C VAL A 108 -12.55 4.61 -2.03
N ALA A 109 -11.67 5.58 -2.28
CA ALA A 109 -10.39 5.32 -2.93
C ALA A 109 -9.33 6.37 -2.57
N LYS A 110 -8.07 6.09 -2.92
CA LYS A 110 -6.91 6.99 -2.78
C LYS A 110 -6.16 7.08 -4.11
N LEU A 111 -5.24 8.02 -4.21
CA LEU A 111 -4.25 8.06 -5.28
C LEU A 111 -2.91 7.53 -4.79
N PHE A 112 -2.34 6.62 -5.57
CA PHE A 112 -0.96 6.15 -5.45
C PHE A 112 -0.11 6.75 -6.57
N ALA A 113 1.09 7.21 -6.21
CA ALA A 113 2.07 7.79 -7.11
C ALA A 113 3.12 6.73 -7.46
N ALA A 114 2.89 6.01 -8.56
CA ALA A 114 3.78 4.96 -9.05
C ALA A 114 4.99 5.58 -9.77
N ASP A 115 6.01 5.96 -8.98
CA ASP A 115 7.28 6.47 -9.50
C ASP A 115 8.22 5.30 -9.85
N ASP A 116 8.50 5.11 -11.15
CA ASP A 116 9.39 4.04 -11.63
C ASP A 116 10.80 4.09 -11.04
N ARG A 117 11.24 5.26 -10.56
CA ARG A 117 12.53 5.41 -9.87
C ARG A 117 12.56 4.71 -8.51
N ARG A 118 11.39 4.46 -7.91
CA ARG A 118 11.23 3.73 -6.65
C ARG A 118 10.99 2.24 -6.85
N LEU A 119 10.81 1.80 -8.08
CA LEU A 119 10.61 0.39 -8.38
C LEU A 119 11.83 -0.41 -7.96
N VAL A 120 11.61 -1.45 -7.17
CA VAL A 120 12.68 -2.34 -6.70
C VAL A 120 13.14 -3.20 -7.87
N ARG A 121 14.44 -3.18 -8.16
CA ARG A 121 15.06 -3.92 -9.28
C ARG A 121 16.06 -4.98 -8.83
N SER A 122 16.38 -5.01 -7.54
CA SER A 122 17.44 -5.86 -6.99
C SER A 122 16.86 -6.90 -6.06
N ILE A 123 17.10 -8.18 -6.38
CA ILE A 123 16.76 -9.32 -5.50
C ILE A 123 17.41 -9.12 -4.12
N LYS A 124 18.67 -8.67 -4.08
CA LYS A 124 19.42 -8.43 -2.84
C LYS A 124 18.73 -7.41 -1.93
N TYR A 125 18.09 -6.38 -2.50
CA TYR A 125 17.33 -5.41 -1.71
C TYR A 125 16.16 -6.07 -0.99
N LEU A 126 15.40 -6.92 -1.69
CA LEU A 126 14.23 -7.56 -1.09
C LEU A 126 14.63 -8.66 -0.10
N GLU A 127 15.67 -9.46 -0.41
CA GLU A 127 16.23 -10.43 0.52
C GLU A 127 16.69 -9.76 1.83
N ARG A 128 17.25 -8.55 1.74
CA ARG A 128 17.60 -7.74 2.91
C ARG A 128 16.36 -7.43 3.75
N MET A 129 15.26 -7.03 3.11
CA MET A 129 14.00 -6.76 3.83
C MET A 129 13.39 -8.01 4.46
N LEU A 130 13.58 -9.19 3.87
CA LEU A 130 13.11 -10.46 4.42
C LEU A 130 13.94 -10.94 5.62
N LYS A 131 15.26 -10.77 5.56
CA LYS A 131 16.19 -11.30 6.57
C LYS A 131 16.36 -10.40 7.79
N HIS A 132 16.02 -9.12 7.68
CA HIS A 132 16.29 -8.16 8.74
C HIS A 132 15.03 -7.69 9.46
N THR A 133 15.27 -7.21 10.67
CA THR A 133 14.28 -6.60 11.54
C THR A 133 14.57 -5.11 11.71
N ASP A 134 13.55 -4.36 12.12
CA ASP A 134 13.71 -3.03 12.65
C ASP A 134 14.43 -3.06 14.02
N HIS A 135 14.68 -1.87 14.56
CA HIS A 135 15.28 -1.65 15.88
C HIS A 135 14.46 -2.23 17.05
N GLN A 136 13.20 -2.61 16.84
CA GLN A 136 12.32 -3.25 17.83
C GLN A 136 12.25 -4.76 17.64
N GLY A 137 13.05 -5.34 16.73
CA GLY A 137 13.09 -6.77 16.45
C GLY A 137 11.94 -7.25 15.56
N SER A 138 11.18 -6.34 14.93
CA SER A 138 10.11 -6.75 14.02
C SER A 138 10.60 -6.90 12.57
N PRO A 139 10.19 -7.93 11.82
CA PRO A 139 10.58 -8.11 10.41
C PRO A 139 10.23 -6.90 9.53
N LEU A 140 11.13 -6.52 8.61
CA LEU A 140 10.92 -5.41 7.66
C LEU A 140 9.98 -5.79 6.51
N LEU A 141 10.02 -7.06 6.10
CA LEU A 141 9.11 -7.74 5.19
C LEU A 141 8.99 -9.19 5.65
N CYS A 142 7.79 -9.73 5.72
CA CYS A 142 7.58 -11.13 6.08
C CYS A 142 6.49 -11.73 5.19
N PHE A 143 6.83 -12.84 4.54
CA PHE A 143 5.89 -13.76 3.92
C PHE A 143 5.53 -14.82 4.97
N GLY A 144 4.30 -15.33 4.95
CA GLY A 144 3.95 -16.42 5.87
C GLY A 144 4.89 -17.63 5.77
N GLU A 145 4.95 -18.40 6.86
CA GLU A 145 5.97 -19.43 7.04
C GLU A 145 5.72 -20.72 6.22
N LYS A 146 4.46 -21.08 5.92
CA LYS A 146 4.17 -22.42 5.39
C LYS A 146 4.50 -22.55 3.92
N LEU A 147 4.34 -21.49 3.15
CA LEU A 147 4.52 -21.48 1.70
C LEU A 147 5.70 -20.62 1.25
N GLU A 148 6.54 -20.13 2.18
CA GLU A 148 7.72 -19.33 1.85
C GLU A 148 8.63 -20.02 0.81
N HIS A 149 8.81 -21.34 0.94
CA HIS A 149 9.62 -22.16 0.02
C HIS A 149 9.09 -22.24 -1.42
N LEU A 150 7.83 -21.84 -1.67
CA LEU A 150 7.22 -21.81 -3.00
C LEU A 150 7.25 -20.41 -3.63
N ILE A 151 7.74 -19.40 -2.90
CA ILE A 151 7.89 -18.05 -3.40
C ILE A 151 9.05 -18.02 -4.40
N SER A 152 8.79 -17.49 -5.59
CA SER A 152 9.83 -17.25 -6.60
C SER A 152 10.03 -15.76 -6.84
N LEU A 153 11.27 -15.38 -7.10
CA LEU A 153 11.69 -14.01 -7.37
C LEU A 153 12.34 -13.96 -8.75
N ASP A 154 11.81 -13.12 -9.62
CA ASP A 154 12.29 -12.98 -11.00
C ASP A 154 12.49 -11.51 -11.36
N ILE A 155 13.45 -11.22 -12.23
CA ILE A 155 13.60 -9.90 -12.85
C ILE A 155 12.89 -9.94 -14.21
N ILE A 156 11.82 -9.17 -14.35
CA ILE A 156 11.00 -9.09 -15.56
C ILE A 156 10.92 -7.62 -15.96
N ASP A 157 11.27 -7.26 -17.20
CA ASP A 157 11.29 -5.86 -17.67
C ASP A 157 12.03 -4.88 -16.73
N ASP A 158 13.23 -5.26 -16.26
CA ASP A 158 14.04 -4.45 -15.32
C ASP A 158 13.37 -4.16 -13.96
N ARG A 159 12.37 -4.95 -13.56
CA ARG A 159 11.76 -4.87 -12.23
C ARG A 159 11.75 -6.21 -11.52
N LEU A 160 11.90 -6.19 -10.21
CA LEU A 160 11.76 -7.37 -9.37
C LEU A 160 10.28 -7.70 -9.20
N VAL A 161 9.92 -8.92 -9.59
CA VAL A 161 8.59 -9.49 -9.39
C VAL A 161 8.71 -10.69 -8.46
N VAL A 162 7.85 -10.73 -7.45
CA VAL A 162 7.70 -11.86 -6.52
C VAL A 162 6.39 -12.54 -6.82
N PHE A 163 6.42 -13.86 -7.00
CA PHE A 163 5.22 -14.65 -7.20
C PHE A 163 4.82 -15.34 -5.90
N LEU A 164 3.77 -14.84 -5.27
CA LEU A 164 3.25 -15.38 -4.01
C LEU A 164 2.32 -16.57 -4.26
N PRO A 165 2.57 -17.73 -3.65
CA PRO A 165 1.70 -18.90 -3.78
C PRO A 165 0.34 -18.66 -3.11
N THR A 166 -0.73 -19.08 -3.77
CA THR A 166 -2.09 -18.98 -3.25
C THR A 166 -2.47 -20.23 -2.45
N LEU A 167 -3.18 -20.03 -1.34
CA LEU A 167 -3.69 -21.12 -0.52
C LEU A 167 -4.72 -21.95 -1.31
N PRO A 168 -4.93 -23.24 -0.97
CA PRO A 168 -5.97 -24.05 -1.59
C PRO A 168 -7.36 -23.44 -1.35
N GLY A 169 -8.28 -23.63 -2.29
CA GLY A 169 -9.66 -23.17 -2.19
C GLY A 169 -9.87 -21.68 -2.50
N VAL A 170 -11.13 -21.26 -2.38
CA VAL A 170 -11.61 -19.90 -2.66
C VAL A 170 -12.42 -19.39 -1.47
N ILE A 171 -12.53 -18.08 -1.34
CA ILE A 171 -13.37 -17.46 -0.31
C ILE A 171 -14.73 -17.09 -0.90
N GLN A 172 -15.80 -17.49 -0.21
CA GLN A 172 -17.18 -17.15 -0.57
C GLN A 172 -17.87 -16.47 0.61
N TYR A 173 -18.85 -15.62 0.30
CA TYR A 173 -19.70 -15.01 1.31
C TYR A 173 -20.92 -15.89 1.61
N ASP A 174 -21.29 -15.96 2.89
CA ASP A 174 -22.62 -16.40 3.28
C ASP A 174 -23.67 -15.34 2.87
N HIS A 175 -24.87 -15.81 2.51
CA HIS A 175 -25.98 -14.95 2.11
C HIS A 175 -26.37 -13.89 3.16
N LYS A 176 -26.07 -14.09 4.46
CA LYS A 176 -26.36 -13.07 5.48
C LYS A 176 -25.51 -11.81 5.34
N ILE A 177 -24.50 -11.80 4.47
CA ILE A 177 -23.69 -10.61 4.17
C ILE A 177 -24.54 -9.40 3.76
N TYR A 178 -25.67 -9.62 3.10
CA TYR A 178 -26.59 -8.54 2.70
C TYR A 178 -27.10 -7.72 3.90
N GLY A 179 -27.20 -8.32 5.09
CA GLY A 179 -27.54 -7.61 6.33
C GLY A 179 -26.42 -6.71 6.86
N LEU A 180 -25.16 -7.01 6.52
CA LEU A 180 -23.99 -6.21 6.91
C LEU A 180 -23.77 -5.01 5.97
N LEU A 181 -24.17 -5.08 4.70
CA LEU A 181 -23.86 -4.05 3.70
C LEU A 181 -24.28 -2.61 4.09
N PRO A 182 -25.47 -2.38 4.70
CA PRO A 182 -25.83 -1.02 5.15
C PRO A 182 -24.88 -0.46 6.22
N LEU A 183 -24.32 -1.32 7.07
CA LEU A 183 -23.30 -0.94 8.04
C LEU A 183 -21.96 -0.63 7.33
N VAL A 184 -21.59 -1.42 6.32
CA VAL A 184 -20.42 -1.14 5.47
C VAL A 184 -20.55 0.23 4.84
N GLY A 185 -21.67 0.55 4.18
CA GLY A 185 -21.92 1.86 3.59
C GLY A 185 -21.74 3.00 4.58
N LYS A 186 -22.46 2.96 5.72
CA LYS A 186 -22.34 4.00 6.76
C LYS A 186 -20.94 4.15 7.34
N ALA A 187 -20.17 3.06 7.44
CA ALA A 187 -18.81 3.09 7.93
C ALA A 187 -17.84 3.75 6.95
N LEU A 188 -18.12 3.71 5.65
CA LEU A 188 -17.27 4.37 4.65
C LEU A 188 -17.24 5.88 4.84
N GLY A 189 -18.32 6.50 5.33
CA GLY A 189 -18.32 7.90 5.77
C GLY A 189 -17.60 8.17 7.10
N GLN A 190 -17.08 7.14 7.78
CA GLN A 190 -16.41 7.23 9.08
C GLN A 190 -14.95 6.76 8.99
N PRO A 191 -13.98 7.65 8.73
CA PRO A 191 -12.59 7.27 8.39
C PRO A 191 -11.86 6.50 9.51
N ASN A 192 -12.33 6.57 10.75
CA ASN A 192 -11.73 5.86 11.88
C ASN A 192 -12.25 4.44 12.08
N LEU A 193 -13.33 4.04 11.39
CA LEU A 193 -13.94 2.72 11.56
C LEU A 193 -13.31 1.71 10.60
N ARG A 194 -12.69 0.65 11.15
CA ARG A 194 -12.07 -0.41 10.35
C ARG A 194 -13.05 -1.54 10.08
N ILE A 195 -13.80 -1.45 8.97
CA ILE A 195 -14.86 -2.44 8.69
C ILE A 195 -14.40 -3.73 8.01
N ARG A 196 -13.18 -3.75 7.43
CA ARG A 196 -12.62 -4.92 6.74
C ARG A 196 -12.68 -6.20 7.60
N ASN A 197 -12.40 -6.08 8.90
CA ASN A 197 -12.39 -7.23 9.81
C ASN A 197 -13.78 -7.82 10.07
N PHE A 198 -14.87 -7.11 9.76
CA PHE A 198 -16.21 -7.67 9.87
C PHE A 198 -16.60 -8.48 8.65
N LEU A 199 -15.99 -8.23 7.48
CA LEU A 199 -16.23 -9.03 6.28
C LEU A 199 -15.84 -10.49 6.50
N SER A 200 -14.74 -10.74 7.23
CA SER A 200 -14.27 -12.10 7.51
C SER A 200 -15.25 -12.94 8.34
N LEU A 201 -16.19 -12.31 9.06
CA LEU A 201 -17.24 -13.04 9.82
C LEU A 201 -18.26 -13.71 8.90
N TYR A 202 -18.38 -13.24 7.67
CA TYR A 202 -19.32 -13.75 6.66
C TYR A 202 -18.61 -14.52 5.55
N GLN A 203 -17.28 -14.58 5.60
CA GLN A 203 -16.45 -15.29 4.64
C GLN A 203 -16.22 -16.73 5.12
N HIS A 204 -16.38 -17.68 4.21
CA HIS A 204 -16.01 -19.07 4.43
C HIS A 204 -15.18 -19.60 3.27
N LYS A 205 -14.26 -20.51 3.59
CA LYS A 205 -13.42 -21.17 2.60
C LYS A 205 -14.19 -22.31 1.96
N VAL A 206 -14.11 -22.42 0.64
CA VAL A 206 -14.67 -23.52 -0.14
C VAL A 206 -13.56 -24.18 -0.94
N ASP A 207 -13.44 -25.50 -0.85
CA ASP A 207 -12.45 -26.28 -1.59
C ASP A 207 -12.91 -26.43 -3.06
N LYS A 208 -12.62 -25.40 -3.85
CA LYS A 208 -12.86 -25.33 -5.30
C LYS A 208 -11.57 -24.91 -6.02
N GLU A 209 -11.51 -25.22 -7.31
CA GLU A 209 -10.46 -24.71 -8.17
C GLU A 209 -10.52 -23.18 -8.25
N LYS A 210 -9.35 -22.56 -8.37
CA LYS A 210 -9.15 -21.10 -8.36
C LYS A 210 -9.28 -20.55 -9.78
N ASN A 211 -10.36 -20.91 -10.47
CA ASN A 211 -10.63 -20.52 -11.84
C ASN A 211 -11.70 -19.42 -11.86
N LEU A 212 -11.67 -18.58 -12.88
CA LEU A 212 -12.64 -17.50 -13.07
C LEU A 212 -13.66 -17.94 -14.12
N ILE A 213 -14.91 -18.12 -13.69
CA ILE A 213 -16.02 -18.51 -14.55
C ILE A 213 -17.17 -17.52 -14.35
N ASN A 214 -17.80 -17.08 -15.44
CA ASN A 214 -18.95 -16.16 -15.45
C ASN A 214 -18.66 -14.72 -14.97
N ASN A 215 -17.41 -14.26 -15.06
CA ASN A 215 -17.02 -12.88 -14.71
C ASN A 215 -17.43 -12.44 -13.30
N ARG A 216 -17.57 -13.41 -12.38
CA ARG A 216 -17.82 -13.13 -10.96
C ARG A 216 -16.51 -12.80 -10.24
N ILE A 217 -16.59 -12.01 -9.19
CA ILE A 217 -15.42 -11.80 -8.32
C ILE A 217 -14.97 -13.14 -7.73
N LEU A 218 -13.67 -13.39 -7.80
CA LEU A 218 -12.99 -14.50 -7.18
C LEU A 218 -12.09 -13.95 -6.08
N LEU A 219 -12.32 -14.42 -4.87
CA LEU A 219 -11.51 -14.09 -3.71
C LEU A 219 -10.59 -15.26 -3.41
N ILE A 220 -9.28 -15.04 -3.50
CA ILE A 220 -8.29 -16.05 -3.15
C ILE A 220 -7.38 -15.56 -2.04
N LYS A 221 -6.93 -16.47 -1.19
CA LYS A 221 -6.00 -16.14 -0.11
C LYS A 221 -4.56 -16.48 -0.46
N THR A 222 -3.64 -15.68 0.03
CA THR A 222 -2.25 -16.13 0.24
C THR A 222 -2.04 -16.29 1.74
N GLU A 223 -0.84 -16.71 2.14
CA GLU A 223 -0.45 -16.47 3.52
C GLU A 223 -0.37 -14.97 3.82
N PRO A 224 -0.55 -14.55 5.08
CA PRO A 224 -0.47 -13.15 5.45
C PRO A 224 0.86 -12.54 5.06
N LEU A 225 0.79 -11.36 4.44
CA LEU A 225 1.95 -10.57 4.09
C LEU A 225 2.07 -9.37 5.04
N TYR A 226 3.25 -9.22 5.64
CA TYR A 226 3.58 -8.05 6.45
C TYR A 226 4.54 -7.17 5.66
N VAL A 227 4.03 -6.09 5.07
CA VAL A 227 4.84 -5.13 4.33
C VAL A 227 5.03 -3.91 5.21
N ARG A 228 6.24 -3.64 5.73
CA ARG A 228 6.49 -2.46 6.59
C ARG A 228 7.30 -1.36 5.92
N THR A 229 8.12 -1.73 4.95
CA THR A 229 9.21 -0.88 4.44
C THR A 229 9.15 -0.62 2.94
N VAL A 230 8.12 -1.14 2.28
CA VAL A 230 7.89 -0.99 0.84
C VAL A 230 6.38 -0.88 0.59
N PHE A 231 6.00 -0.37 -0.56
CA PHE A 231 4.69 -0.66 -1.13
C PHE A 231 4.80 -1.91 -1.99
N ALA A 232 3.73 -2.68 -2.11
CA ALA A 232 3.63 -3.73 -3.11
C ALA A 232 2.46 -3.47 -4.05
N ARG A 233 2.59 -3.86 -5.33
CA ARG A 233 1.56 -3.72 -6.36
C ARG A 233 1.34 -5.05 -7.07
N VAL A 234 0.09 -5.45 -7.25
CA VAL A 234 -0.26 -6.60 -8.10
C VAL A 234 -0.01 -6.28 -9.57
N VAL A 235 0.74 -7.13 -10.27
CA VAL A 235 1.10 -6.95 -11.68
C VAL A 235 0.10 -7.67 -12.59
N ASN A 236 -0.95 -6.96 -13.01
CA ASN A 236 -2.04 -7.54 -13.81
C ASN A 236 -1.56 -8.25 -15.09
N ASN A 237 -0.55 -7.72 -15.78
CA ASN A 237 -0.04 -8.31 -17.03
C ASN A 237 0.68 -9.66 -16.83
N LEU A 238 0.98 -10.04 -15.59
CA LEU A 238 1.62 -11.32 -15.24
C LEU A 238 0.63 -12.31 -14.61
N LEU A 239 -0.65 -11.94 -14.48
CA LEU A 239 -1.71 -12.87 -14.13
C LEU A 239 -2.04 -13.76 -15.34
N PRO A 240 -2.72 -14.90 -15.14
CA PRO A 240 -3.19 -15.72 -16.26
C PRO A 240 -4.02 -14.90 -17.26
N PRO A 241 -3.94 -15.19 -18.57
CA PRO A 241 -4.72 -14.47 -19.58
C PRO A 241 -6.21 -14.45 -19.25
N GLY A 242 -6.84 -13.27 -19.38
CA GLY A 242 -8.26 -13.08 -19.05
C GLY A 242 -8.56 -12.82 -17.58
N VAL A 243 -7.53 -12.83 -16.70
CA VAL A 243 -7.64 -12.49 -15.28
C VAL A 243 -7.20 -11.05 -15.03
N THR A 244 -7.95 -10.31 -14.22
CA THR A 244 -7.61 -8.96 -13.79
C THR A 244 -7.84 -8.82 -12.29
N HIS A 245 -6.90 -8.19 -11.59
CA HIS A 245 -7.09 -7.74 -10.22
C HIS A 245 -7.84 -6.41 -10.20
N THR A 246 -8.72 -6.24 -9.23
CA THR A 246 -9.41 -4.96 -8.97
C THR A 246 -8.42 -3.82 -8.72
N ALA A 247 -8.90 -2.59 -8.76
CA ALA A 247 -8.14 -1.39 -8.42
C ALA A 247 -7.67 -1.32 -6.96
N ALA A 248 -8.01 -2.28 -6.09
CA ALA A 248 -7.38 -2.42 -4.77
C ALA A 248 -6.03 -3.16 -4.87
N ASN A 249 -5.18 -2.76 -5.81
CA ASN A 249 -3.97 -3.49 -6.18
C ASN A 249 -2.71 -2.99 -5.47
N ILE A 250 -2.78 -1.95 -4.62
CA ILE A 250 -1.66 -1.43 -3.86
C ILE A 250 -1.77 -1.85 -2.39
N LEU A 251 -0.73 -2.52 -1.92
CA LEU A 251 -0.50 -2.87 -0.53
C LEU A 251 0.36 -1.79 0.13
N GLU A 252 -0.23 -1.05 1.06
CA GLU A 252 0.46 -0.02 1.82
C GLU A 252 1.38 -0.62 2.89
N PRO A 253 2.52 0.03 3.20
CA PRO A 253 3.35 -0.33 4.33
C PRO A 253 2.58 -0.12 5.65
N THR A 254 2.40 -1.18 6.44
CA THR A 254 1.76 -1.11 7.75
C THR A 254 2.47 -2.01 8.76
N THR A 255 2.33 -1.73 10.06
CA THR A 255 2.89 -2.59 11.12
C THR A 255 2.09 -3.87 11.36
N LYS A 256 1.00 -4.09 10.60
CA LYS A 256 0.10 -5.24 10.70
C LYS A 256 0.10 -5.99 9.36
N GLU A 257 -0.71 -7.05 9.27
CA GLU A 257 -0.95 -7.73 7.99
C GLU A 257 -1.47 -6.73 6.95
N SER A 258 -0.72 -6.58 5.85
CA SER A 258 -1.01 -5.64 4.77
C SER A 258 -1.96 -6.25 3.73
N GLY A 259 -1.91 -7.57 3.54
CA GLY A 259 -2.79 -8.26 2.59
C GLY A 259 -2.71 -9.79 2.70
N ASP A 260 -3.86 -10.44 2.56
CA ASP A 260 -4.03 -11.88 2.63
C ASP A 260 -5.16 -12.41 1.73
N ILE A 261 -5.95 -11.51 1.13
CA ILE A 261 -7.05 -11.79 0.19
C ILE A 261 -6.81 -10.92 -1.03
N TYR A 262 -6.91 -11.53 -2.21
CA TYR A 262 -6.77 -10.87 -3.51
C TYR A 262 -8.08 -10.98 -4.28
N GLU A 263 -8.49 -9.88 -4.89
CA GLU A 263 -9.80 -9.72 -5.51
C GLU A 263 -9.64 -9.70 -7.04
N LEU A 264 -10.02 -10.79 -7.69
CA LEU A 264 -9.78 -11.06 -9.10
C LEU A 264 -11.11 -11.21 -9.86
N TYR A 265 -11.18 -10.76 -11.10
CA TYR A 265 -12.32 -10.95 -11.99
C TYR A 265 -11.86 -11.22 -13.42
N GLY A 266 -12.81 -11.58 -14.29
CA GLY A 266 -12.56 -11.91 -15.69
C GLY A 266 -13.01 -13.32 -16.04
N ASP A 267 -12.41 -13.89 -17.08
CA ASP A 267 -12.75 -15.22 -17.59
C ASP A 267 -11.46 -15.99 -17.90
N SER A 268 -11.21 -17.04 -17.12
CA SER A 268 -10.03 -17.89 -17.26
C SER A 268 -10.30 -19.27 -16.69
N ALA A 269 -10.17 -20.28 -17.55
CA ALA A 269 -10.23 -21.68 -17.15
C ALA A 269 -8.96 -22.14 -16.40
N SER A 270 -7.85 -21.41 -16.53
CA SER A 270 -6.60 -21.76 -15.85
C SER A 270 -6.64 -21.34 -14.36
N PRO A 271 -6.22 -22.23 -13.44
CA PRO A 271 -6.18 -21.92 -12.02
C PRO A 271 -5.14 -20.86 -11.70
N ILE A 272 -5.48 -20.02 -10.73
CA ILE A 272 -4.61 -18.95 -10.25
C ILE A 272 -3.79 -19.48 -9.08
N GLU A 273 -2.57 -19.93 -9.38
CA GLU A 273 -1.67 -20.54 -8.40
C GLU A 273 -0.76 -19.53 -7.70
N LYS A 274 -0.45 -18.41 -8.36
CA LYS A 274 0.45 -17.40 -7.83
C LYS A 274 -0.06 -15.98 -8.09
N ILE A 275 0.22 -15.07 -7.16
CA ILE A 275 -0.03 -13.63 -7.29
C ILE A 275 1.30 -12.92 -7.56
N PRO A 276 1.47 -12.26 -8.72
CA PRO A 276 2.66 -11.49 -9.02
C PRO A 276 2.61 -10.12 -8.34
N LEU A 277 3.61 -9.83 -7.52
CA LEU A 277 3.82 -8.55 -6.86
C LEU A 277 5.11 -7.89 -7.31
N GLU A 278 5.06 -6.62 -7.59
CA GLU A 278 6.24 -5.76 -7.66
C GLU A 278 6.27 -4.79 -6.48
N PHE A 279 7.41 -4.17 -6.21
CA PHE A 279 7.61 -3.38 -4.99
C PHE A 279 8.13 -1.98 -5.31
N PHE A 280 7.68 -1.00 -4.52
CA PHE A 280 8.19 0.37 -4.54
C PHE A 280 8.81 0.70 -3.19
N THR A 281 10.01 1.28 -3.20
CA THR A 281 10.66 1.74 -1.97
C THR A 281 9.86 2.87 -1.32
N ILE A 282 9.96 2.98 0.00
CA ILE A 282 9.49 4.16 0.72
C ILE A 282 10.59 5.21 0.82
N GLU A 283 10.34 6.29 1.56
CA GLU A 283 11.35 7.28 1.85
C GLU A 283 12.49 6.65 2.68
N PRO A 284 13.79 6.83 2.32
CA PRO A 284 14.90 6.12 2.96
C PRO A 284 14.98 6.29 4.49
N TYR A 285 14.50 7.41 5.03
CA TYR A 285 14.49 7.66 6.46
C TYR A 285 13.40 6.88 7.22
N LYS A 286 12.41 6.31 6.51
CA LYS A 286 11.32 5.49 7.05
C LYS A 286 11.50 3.99 6.87
N GLU A 287 12.53 3.54 6.16
CA GLU A 287 12.80 2.11 6.01
C GLU A 287 13.10 1.41 7.35
N HIS A 288 13.35 2.17 8.43
CA HIS A 288 13.67 1.66 9.76
C HIS A 288 14.84 0.63 9.79
N SER A 289 15.53 0.48 8.65
CA SER A 289 16.76 -0.29 8.47
C SER A 289 17.92 0.40 9.18
N PHE A 290 18.85 -0.41 9.70
CA PHE A 290 20.07 0.11 10.31
C PHE A 290 20.81 1.02 9.32
N PHE A 291 21.43 2.06 9.87
CA PHE A 291 22.13 3.08 9.09
C PHE A 291 23.15 2.50 8.10
N CYS A 292 23.81 1.40 8.46
CA CYS A 292 24.79 0.68 7.63
C CYS A 292 24.20 0.03 6.37
N TYR A 293 22.87 -0.14 6.29
CA TYR A 293 22.19 -0.73 5.13
C TYR A 293 21.60 0.31 4.17
N ARG A 294 21.81 1.60 4.44
CA ARG A 294 21.35 2.68 3.55
C ARG A 294 22.42 2.89 2.48
N ASP A 295 22.27 2.19 1.36
CA ASP A 295 23.21 2.18 0.23
C ASP A 295 23.57 3.60 -0.27
N LEU A 296 22.67 4.56 -0.08
CA LEU A 296 22.88 5.95 -0.49
C LEU A 296 23.86 6.72 0.38
N LEU A 297 24.08 6.36 1.65
CA LEU A 297 25.06 7.10 2.47
C LEU A 297 26.48 6.59 2.23
N GLN A 298 26.67 5.29 2.09
CA GLN A 298 28.00 4.73 1.81
C GLN A 298 28.55 5.17 0.44
N SER A 299 27.67 5.40 -0.54
CA SER A 299 28.01 5.95 -1.86
C SER A 299 28.08 7.48 -1.92
N SER A 300 27.40 8.20 -1.00
CA SER A 300 27.51 9.67 -0.87
C SER A 300 28.69 10.12 -0.02
N LEU A 301 29.34 9.20 0.70
CA LEU A 301 30.47 9.48 1.57
C LEU A 301 31.75 9.13 0.84
N GLU A 302 32.21 10.06 -0.01
CA GLU A 302 33.44 9.90 -0.80
C GLU A 302 34.71 9.79 0.08
N SER A 303 34.67 10.25 1.34
CA SER A 303 35.74 10.06 2.33
C SER A 303 35.30 10.36 3.77
N ASP A 304 36.03 9.82 4.76
CA ASP A 304 35.85 10.13 6.19
C ASP A 304 35.92 11.64 6.48
N ALA A 305 36.73 12.39 5.73
CA ALA A 305 36.83 13.84 5.85
C ALA A 305 35.50 14.55 5.55
N CYS A 306 34.73 14.04 4.58
CA CYS A 306 33.45 14.61 4.16
C CYS A 306 32.39 14.49 5.26
N ILE A 307 32.45 13.44 6.09
CA ILE A 307 31.60 13.27 7.28
C ILE A 307 31.86 14.40 8.28
N PHE A 308 33.13 14.72 8.54
CA PHE A 308 33.51 15.77 9.49
C PHE A 308 33.20 17.17 8.98
N ASP A 309 33.19 17.40 7.67
CA ASP A 309 32.85 18.68 7.05
C ASP A 309 31.36 19.06 7.20
N ILE A 310 30.46 18.07 7.29
CA ILE A 310 29.03 18.30 7.61
C ILE A 310 28.89 18.94 8.99
N PHE A 311 29.77 18.61 9.94
CA PHE A 311 29.75 19.23 11.27
C PHE A 311 30.33 20.65 11.27
N LYS A 312 31.07 21.06 10.24
CA LYS A 312 31.59 22.44 10.08
C LYS A 312 30.53 23.42 9.56
N THR A 313 29.54 22.92 8.82
CA THR A 313 28.42 23.73 8.27
C THR A 313 27.20 23.77 9.18
N LEU A 314 27.25 23.08 10.33
CA LEU A 314 26.25 23.25 11.38
C LEU A 314 26.18 24.73 11.79
N PRO A 315 24.98 25.34 11.88
CA PRO A 315 24.85 26.72 12.33
C PRO A 315 25.51 26.85 13.70
N GLY A 316 26.63 27.57 13.73
CA GLY A 316 27.51 27.64 14.90
C GLY A 316 26.71 28.03 16.13
N LYS A 317 27.10 27.44 17.28
CA LYS A 317 26.53 27.76 18.60
C LYS A 317 26.46 29.28 18.78
N LYS A 318 25.30 29.89 18.50
CA LYS A 318 24.99 31.17 19.14
C LYS A 318 25.04 30.87 20.63
N LYS A 319 26.01 31.46 21.34
CA LYS A 319 26.11 31.41 22.80
C LYS A 319 24.76 31.85 23.36
N LYS A 320 23.84 30.91 23.62
CA LYS A 320 22.82 31.11 24.64
C LYS A 320 23.59 31.07 25.94
N GLN A 321 23.70 32.21 26.62
CA GLN A 321 24.08 32.25 28.02
C GLN A 321 23.14 31.27 28.75
N LEU A 322 23.69 30.14 29.23
CA LEU A 322 22.93 29.27 30.10
C LEU A 322 22.90 29.89 31.51
N PRO A 323 21.73 29.87 32.19
CA PRO A 323 21.62 30.29 33.58
C PRO A 323 22.55 29.47 34.47
N SER A 324 23.07 30.10 35.52
CA SER A 324 24.11 29.62 36.44
C SER A 324 23.73 28.42 37.34
N SER A 325 22.73 27.61 36.99
CA SER A 325 22.17 26.57 37.88
C SER A 325 22.40 25.12 37.47
N LEU A 326 23.23 24.82 36.45
CA LEU A 326 23.57 23.44 36.08
C LEU A 326 25.08 23.28 35.90
N LYS A 327 25.82 23.26 37.02
CA LYS A 327 27.16 22.67 37.06
C LYS A 327 27.01 21.17 37.32
N GLU A 328 27.83 20.40 36.60
CA GLU A 328 28.06 18.96 36.72
C GLU A 328 27.09 18.01 36.01
N VAL A 329 27.39 17.73 34.74
CA VAL A 329 27.28 16.36 34.22
C VAL A 329 28.56 16.08 33.43
N LYS A 330 29.47 15.32 34.04
CA LYS A 330 30.64 14.72 33.36
C LYS A 330 30.14 13.56 32.51
N PHE A 331 30.31 13.65 31.19
CA PHE A 331 30.21 12.49 30.31
C PHE A 331 31.61 11.91 30.09
N SER A 332 31.90 10.78 30.73
CA SER A 332 33.04 9.92 30.39
C SER A 332 32.58 8.94 29.32
N ILE A 333 33.12 9.04 28.11
CA ILE A 333 32.93 8.05 27.04
C ILE A 333 34.11 7.08 27.13
N TYR A 334 33.87 5.86 27.63
CA TYR A 334 34.79 4.75 27.46
C TYR A 334 34.53 4.10 26.10
N LEU A 335 35.45 4.28 25.17
CA LEU A 335 35.59 3.44 23.98
C LEU A 335 36.38 2.18 24.40
N GLN A 336 35.69 1.06 24.57
CA GLN A 336 36.34 -0.25 24.54
C GLN A 336 36.34 -0.74 23.10
N ILE A 337 37.53 -0.75 22.50
CA ILE A 337 37.85 -1.52 21.30
C ILE A 337 38.32 -2.89 21.79
N PRO A 338 37.66 -4.02 21.47
CA PRO A 338 38.31 -5.31 21.55
C PRO A 338 38.89 -5.63 20.16
N GLY A 339 40.21 -5.59 20.07
CA GLY A 339 40.96 -6.21 18.98
C GLY A 339 42.16 -6.92 19.59
N LEU A 340 42.10 -8.25 19.65
CA LEU A 340 43.20 -9.22 19.83
C LEU A 340 42.64 -10.63 19.85
#